data_AF-A0AAT9J2J6-F1
#
_entry.id   AF-A0AAT9J2J6-F1
#
_cell.length_a   1.000
_cell.length_b   1.000
_cell.length_c   1.000
_cell.angle_alpha   90.00
_cell.angle_beta   90.00
_cell.angle_gamma   90.00
#
_symmetry.space_group_name_H-M   'P 1'
#
loop_
_entity.id
_entity.type
_entity.pdbx_description
1 polymer ?
#
loop_
_entity_poly.entity_id
_entity_poly.type
_entity_poly.pdbx_seq_one_letter_code
_entity_poly.pdbx_strand_id
1 'polypeptide(L)'
;MAAVADPWNSYATFAGLLHNPLCAVRYINGIEMMCPFFQSAYLKRLIPLFAIDCEVGIDLDWCSLTDAPTRRFAVLESIKVQYMRAIGTQKALNGFANKTYEDDIETCLKAFSMQWPSFVNDQAVLTSGRPLKRQVWVTLSALVLLAAPFFAPRGEFLKHVRIVLIHLKHQALRPPPITAMPISSPRNWRH
;
A
#
# COMPACT_ATOMS: atom_id res chain seq x y z
N MET A 1 5.52 3.80 9.31
CA MET A 1 6.36 4.18 8.15
C MET A 1 6.65 2.92 7.34
N ALA A 2 6.98 3.03 6.06
CA ALA A 2 7.34 1.90 5.21
C ALA A 2 8.42 2.31 4.18
N ALA A 3 9.07 1.32 3.60
CA ALA A 3 9.93 1.49 2.44
C ALA A 3 9.13 1.59 1.13
N VAL A 4 9.71 2.22 0.10
CA VAL A 4 9.18 2.19 -1.27
C VAL A 4 9.77 1.04 -2.08
N ALA A 5 9.01 0.57 -3.06
CA ALA A 5 9.52 -0.30 -4.12
C ALA A 5 10.43 0.50 -5.06
N ASP A 6 11.62 -0.02 -5.33
CA ASP A 6 12.54 0.55 -6.32
C ASP A 6 11.94 0.39 -7.74
N PRO A 7 11.79 1.44 -8.56
CA PRO A 7 11.27 1.33 -9.91
C PRO A 7 12.20 0.53 -10.83
N TRP A 8 13.49 0.41 -10.49
CA TRP A 8 14.46 -0.31 -11.32
C TRP A 8 14.32 -1.82 -11.14
N ASN A 9 13.71 -2.47 -12.13
CA ASN A 9 13.61 -3.93 -12.22
C ASN A 9 13.04 -4.58 -10.94
N SER A 10 12.02 -3.95 -10.34
CA SER A 10 11.26 -4.50 -9.23
C SER A 10 9.86 -4.89 -9.69
N TYR A 11 9.36 -6.00 -9.16
CA TYR A 11 7.93 -6.28 -9.23
C TYR A 11 7.15 -5.32 -8.32
N ALA A 12 5.89 -5.03 -8.66
CA ALA A 12 5.02 -4.17 -7.86
C ALA A 12 3.56 -4.57 -8.00
N THR A 13 2.82 -4.44 -6.90
CA THR A 13 1.35 -4.63 -6.85
C THR A 13 0.64 -3.28 -6.88
N PHE A 14 1.16 -2.28 -6.15
CA PHE A 14 0.53 -0.97 -6.02
C PHE A 14 1.48 0.15 -6.44
N ALA A 15 1.10 0.94 -7.45
CA ALA A 15 1.92 2.07 -7.90
C ALA A 15 2.08 3.16 -6.83
N GLY A 16 1.15 3.25 -5.88
CA GLY A 16 1.27 4.15 -4.72
C GLY A 16 2.47 3.86 -3.82
N LEU A 17 3.10 2.70 -3.93
CA LEU A 17 4.30 2.33 -3.18
C LEU A 17 5.59 2.34 -4.02
N LEU A 18 5.50 2.64 -5.31
CA LEU A 18 6.68 2.86 -6.15
C LEU A 18 7.41 4.14 -5.73
N HIS A 19 8.74 4.14 -5.87
CA HIS A 19 9.57 5.31 -5.62
C HIS A 19 9.10 6.52 -6.43
N ASN A 20 8.97 7.65 -5.75
CA ASN A 20 8.74 8.94 -6.37
C ASN A 20 9.96 9.84 -6.13
N PRO A 21 10.80 10.10 -7.15
CA PRO A 21 12.04 10.86 -6.99
C PRO A 21 11.83 12.34 -6.66
N LEU A 22 10.61 12.87 -6.80
CA LEU A 22 10.29 14.25 -6.43
C LEU A 22 10.07 14.40 -4.92
N CYS A 23 9.75 13.31 -4.23
CA CYS A 23 9.38 13.31 -2.83
C CYS A 23 10.51 12.77 -1.96
N ALA A 24 10.58 13.26 -0.72
CA ALA A 24 11.34 12.64 0.36
C ALA A 24 10.43 11.73 1.20
N VAL A 25 9.17 12.16 1.39
CA VAL A 25 8.16 11.44 2.17
C VAL A 25 6.80 11.61 1.52
N ARG A 26 6.02 10.54 1.43
CA ARG A 26 4.59 10.60 1.06
C ARG A 26 3.76 10.02 2.18
N TYR A 27 2.75 10.78 2.61
CA TYR A 27 1.75 10.30 3.54
C TYR A 27 0.67 9.61 2.73
N ILE A 28 0.37 8.37 3.11
CA ILE A 28 -0.44 7.44 2.33
C ILE A 28 -1.47 6.77 3.24
N ASN A 29 -2.52 6.21 2.67
CA ASN A 29 -3.57 5.49 3.40
C ASN A 29 -3.39 3.96 3.42
N GLY A 30 -2.22 3.46 3.04
CA GLY A 30 -1.92 2.04 2.88
C GLY A 30 -0.42 1.79 2.93
N ILE A 31 0.02 0.70 3.55
CA ILE A 31 1.40 0.19 3.45
C ILE A 31 1.38 -1.30 3.13
N GLU A 32 2.44 -1.79 2.50
CA GLU A 32 2.61 -3.23 2.23
C GLU A 32 3.40 -3.91 3.34
N MET A 33 3.10 -5.19 3.60
CA MET A 33 3.61 -6.01 4.70
C MET A 33 5.14 -6.18 4.76
N MET A 34 5.84 -5.90 3.66
CA MET A 34 7.18 -6.41 3.40
C MET A 34 8.30 -5.65 4.12
N CYS A 35 8.13 -4.34 4.37
CA CYS A 35 9.12 -3.56 5.13
C CYS A 35 8.47 -2.41 5.95
N PRO A 36 7.55 -2.72 6.87
CA PRO A 36 6.95 -1.72 7.72
C PRO A 36 7.83 -1.40 8.94
N PHE A 37 7.92 -0.12 9.26
CA PHE A 37 8.43 0.39 10.54
C PHE A 37 7.26 0.87 11.39
N PHE A 38 7.07 0.23 12.54
CA PHE A 38 5.96 0.53 13.43
C PHE A 38 6.39 1.32 14.66
N GLN A 39 5.52 2.22 15.10
CA GLN A 39 5.56 2.70 16.48
C GLN A 39 5.16 1.53 17.41
N SER A 40 5.89 1.31 18.51
CA SER A 40 5.68 0.14 19.37
C SER A 40 4.25 0.01 19.90
N ALA A 41 3.62 1.13 20.26
CA ALA A 41 2.24 1.16 20.74
C ALA A 41 1.23 0.69 19.68
N TYR A 42 1.52 0.98 18.40
CA TYR A 42 0.68 0.55 17.29
C TYR A 42 0.95 -0.92 16.92
N LEU A 43 2.21 -1.37 16.95
CA LEU A 43 2.56 -2.78 16.77
C LEU A 43 1.81 -3.67 17.79
N LYS A 44 1.75 -3.25 19.06
CA LYS A 44 0.98 -3.97 20.10
C LYS A 44 -0.49 -4.16 19.76
N ARG A 45 -1.09 -3.23 19.00
CA ARG A 45 -2.48 -3.35 18.51
C ARG A 45 -2.60 -4.29 17.31
N LEU A 46 -1.53 -4.43 16.52
CA LEU A 46 -1.48 -5.35 15.37
C LEU A 46 -1.21 -6.80 15.78
N ILE A 47 -0.56 -7.05 16.93
CA ILE A 47 -0.20 -8.41 17.40
C ILE A 47 -1.35 -9.42 17.24
N PRO A 48 -2.60 -9.14 17.68
CA PRO A 48 -3.69 -10.10 17.54
C PRO A 48 -4.02 -10.46 16.09
N LEU A 49 -3.75 -9.58 15.12
CA LEU A 49 -4.03 -9.84 13.71
C LEU A 49 -3.05 -10.81 13.09
N PHE A 50 -1.82 -10.89 13.60
CA PHE A 50 -0.85 -11.91 13.16
C PHE A 50 -1.23 -13.32 13.63
N ALA A 51 -2.17 -13.44 14.57
CA ALA A 51 -2.71 -14.74 15.02
C ALA A 51 -3.92 -15.20 14.19
N ILE A 52 -4.38 -14.38 13.24
CA ILE A 52 -5.46 -14.73 12.31
C ILE A 52 -4.83 -15.47 11.13
N ASP A 53 -5.50 -16.52 10.67
CA ASP A 53 -5.13 -17.28 9.48
C ASP A 53 -5.42 -16.50 8.17
N CYS A 54 -5.03 -15.23 8.15
CA CYS A 54 -5.01 -14.36 6.97
C CYS A 54 -3.57 -13.88 6.74
N GLU A 55 -2.80 -14.64 5.98
CA GLU A 55 -1.42 -14.28 5.64
C GLU A 55 -1.33 -13.25 4.50
N VAL A 56 -2.38 -13.15 3.67
CA VAL A 56 -2.37 -12.33 2.45
C VAL A 56 -3.46 -11.26 2.53
N GLY A 57 -3.06 -9.98 2.47
CA GLY A 57 -3.97 -8.84 2.47
C GLY A 57 -4.24 -8.24 3.85
N ILE A 58 -3.78 -8.85 4.94
CA ILE A 58 -3.93 -8.31 6.30
C ILE A 58 -3.26 -6.93 6.48
N ASP A 59 -2.24 -6.64 5.68
CA ASP A 59 -1.55 -5.36 5.63
C ASP A 59 -2.41 -4.22 5.06
N LEU A 60 -3.35 -4.56 4.18
CA LEU A 60 -4.36 -3.64 3.68
C LEU A 60 -5.32 -3.20 4.80
N ASP A 61 -5.52 -4.06 5.79
CA ASP A 61 -6.39 -3.79 6.93
C ASP A 61 -5.68 -2.99 8.03
N TRP A 62 -4.35 -3.02 8.11
CA TRP A 62 -3.62 -2.24 9.13
C TRP A 62 -4.03 -0.78 9.11
N CYS A 63 -4.15 -0.21 7.91
CA CYS A 63 -4.46 1.19 7.74
C CYS A 63 -5.89 1.59 8.15
N SER A 64 -6.80 0.63 8.38
CA SER A 64 -8.15 0.91 8.90
C SER A 64 -8.23 0.87 10.43
N LEU A 65 -7.25 0.30 11.13
CA LEU A 65 -7.28 0.07 12.60
C LEU A 65 -6.91 1.30 13.45
N THR A 66 -6.85 2.48 12.85
CA THR A 66 -6.47 3.71 13.54
C THR A 66 -7.64 4.69 13.58
N ASP A 67 -8.02 5.10 14.79
CA ASP A 67 -9.03 6.15 15.03
C ASP A 67 -8.56 7.57 14.60
N ALA A 68 -7.29 7.71 14.18
CA ALA A 68 -6.67 8.99 13.89
C ALA A 68 -6.79 9.38 12.39
N PRO A 69 -7.37 10.56 12.07
CA PRO A 69 -7.83 10.88 10.71
C PRO A 69 -6.79 11.32 9.66
N THR A 70 -5.49 11.42 9.91
CA THR A 70 -4.46 11.66 8.84
C THR A 70 -3.02 11.41 9.36
N ARG A 71 -2.04 11.26 8.46
CA ARG A 71 -0.57 11.25 8.71
C ARG A 71 0.05 10.09 9.51
N ARG A 72 -0.66 8.98 9.75
CA ARG A 72 -0.09 7.82 10.48
C ARG A 72 0.80 6.93 9.63
N PHE A 73 0.52 6.84 8.34
CA PHE A 73 1.34 6.06 7.40
C PHE A 73 2.07 6.99 6.47
N ALA A 74 3.33 6.65 6.27
CA ALA A 74 4.21 7.39 5.42
C ALA A 74 5.18 6.41 4.78
N VAL A 75 5.49 6.65 3.51
CA VAL A 75 6.55 5.97 2.81
C VAL A 75 7.75 6.89 2.71
N LEU A 76 8.92 6.38 3.08
CA LEU A 76 10.19 7.10 3.03
C LEU A 76 10.88 6.76 1.72
N GLU A 77 11.10 7.78 0.88
CA GLU A 77 11.66 7.60 -0.46
C GLU A 77 13.17 7.26 -0.44
N SER A 78 13.82 7.50 0.71
CA SER A 78 15.22 7.14 0.96
C SER A 78 15.43 5.65 1.26
N ILE A 79 14.38 4.93 1.65
CA ILE A 79 14.45 3.49 1.96
C ILE A 79 13.79 2.74 0.81
N LYS A 80 14.61 2.10 -0.01
CA LYS A 80 14.18 1.39 -1.21
C LYS A 80 14.30 -0.11 -0.98
N VAL A 81 13.28 -0.85 -1.38
CA VAL A 81 13.25 -2.30 -1.38
C VAL A 81 13.04 -2.77 -2.81
N GLN A 82 13.77 -3.80 -3.21
CA GLN A 82 13.62 -4.43 -4.51
C GLN A 82 12.86 -5.75 -4.36
N TYR A 83 11.74 -5.88 -5.04
CA TYR A 83 11.06 -7.14 -5.22
C TYR A 83 11.75 -7.91 -6.35
N MET A 84 12.48 -8.97 -5.98
CA MET A 84 13.21 -9.80 -6.94
C MET A 84 12.33 -10.85 -7.64
N ARG A 85 11.10 -11.05 -7.16
CA ARG A 85 10.16 -12.04 -7.67
C ARG A 85 8.77 -11.45 -7.79
N ALA A 86 8.00 -11.97 -8.74
CA ALA A 86 6.60 -11.60 -8.91
C ALA A 86 5.79 -12.00 -7.67
N ILE A 87 5.11 -11.02 -7.08
CA ILE A 87 4.24 -11.21 -5.92
C ILE A 87 3.14 -12.21 -6.28
N GLY A 88 2.88 -13.17 -5.39
CA GLY A 88 1.88 -14.23 -5.59
C GLY A 88 2.33 -15.46 -6.39
N THR A 89 3.50 -15.46 -7.04
CA THR A 89 3.93 -16.59 -7.89
C THR A 89 4.42 -17.83 -7.12
N GLN A 90 4.75 -17.70 -5.83
CA GLN A 90 5.20 -18.82 -4.99
C GLN A 90 4.10 -19.41 -4.09
N LYS A 91 2.83 -19.08 -4.33
CA LYS A 91 1.70 -19.54 -3.50
C LYS A 91 1.63 -21.05 -3.33
N ALA A 92 1.77 -21.80 -4.42
CA ALA A 92 1.75 -23.26 -4.37
C ALA A 92 2.91 -23.84 -3.52
N LEU A 93 4.07 -23.18 -3.53
CA LEU A 93 5.21 -23.56 -2.69
C LEU A 93 5.02 -23.15 -1.22
N ASN A 94 4.21 -22.13 -0.96
CA ASN A 94 3.87 -21.62 0.37
C ASN A 94 2.59 -22.29 0.95
N GLY A 95 2.10 -23.38 0.35
CA GLY A 95 0.92 -24.11 0.85
C GLY A 95 -0.45 -23.57 0.40
N PHE A 96 -0.49 -22.49 -0.39
CA PHE A 96 -1.72 -21.93 -0.94
C PHE A 96 -2.03 -22.56 -2.30
N ALA A 97 -2.71 -23.71 -2.31
CA ALA A 97 -3.17 -24.36 -3.53
C ALA A 97 -4.58 -23.88 -3.96
N ASN A 98 -4.79 -23.69 -5.26
CA ASN A 98 -6.10 -23.40 -5.90
C ASN A 98 -6.75 -22.02 -5.62
N LYS A 99 -5.98 -21.00 -5.23
CA LYS A 99 -6.48 -19.61 -5.09
C LYS A 99 -5.52 -18.60 -5.69
N THR A 100 -6.04 -17.50 -6.25
CA THR A 100 -5.23 -16.38 -6.72
C THR A 100 -4.77 -15.49 -5.56
N TYR A 101 -3.83 -14.57 -5.80
CA TYR A 101 -3.40 -13.58 -4.80
C TYR A 101 -4.56 -12.68 -4.38
N GLU A 102 -5.36 -12.29 -5.36
CA GLU A 102 -6.52 -11.45 -5.22
C GLU A 102 -7.66 -12.12 -4.43
N ASP A 103 -7.86 -13.45 -4.59
CA ASP A 103 -8.90 -14.19 -3.84
C ASP A 103 -8.67 -14.16 -2.32
N ASP A 104 -7.41 -14.30 -1.89
CA ASP A 104 -7.08 -14.25 -0.46
C ASP A 104 -7.18 -12.82 0.09
N ILE A 105 -6.79 -11.80 -0.70
CA ILE A 105 -7.04 -10.40 -0.34
C ILE A 105 -8.55 -10.16 -0.17
N GLU A 106 -9.37 -10.60 -1.13
CA GLU A 106 -10.83 -10.45 -1.02
C GLU A 106 -11.39 -11.16 0.21
N THR A 107 -10.88 -12.34 0.54
CA THR A 107 -11.30 -13.10 1.72
C THR A 107 -10.98 -12.33 2.99
N CYS A 108 -9.76 -11.77 3.10
CA CYS A 108 -9.35 -10.96 4.24
C CYS A 108 -10.22 -9.70 4.36
N LEU A 109 -10.34 -8.93 3.28
CA LEU A 109 -11.16 -7.72 3.25
C LEU A 109 -12.62 -8.01 3.66
N LYS A 110 -13.21 -9.13 3.18
CA LYS A 110 -14.56 -9.56 3.60
C LYS A 110 -14.62 -9.86 5.11
N ALA A 111 -13.61 -10.51 5.68
CA ALA A 111 -13.56 -10.82 7.11
C ALA A 111 -13.58 -9.55 7.98
N PHE A 112 -13.01 -8.45 7.49
CA PHE A 112 -13.00 -7.15 8.18
C PHE A 112 -14.08 -6.17 7.69
N SER A 113 -15.01 -6.62 6.84
CA SER A 113 -16.04 -5.78 6.21
C SER A 113 -15.45 -4.56 5.46
N MET A 114 -14.30 -4.75 4.82
CA MET A 114 -13.55 -3.72 4.10
C MET A 114 -13.74 -3.80 2.59
N GLN A 115 -13.63 -2.65 1.94
CA GLN A 115 -13.55 -2.56 0.49
C GLN A 115 -12.09 -2.57 0.05
N TRP A 116 -11.85 -2.98 -1.21
CA TRP A 116 -10.51 -2.92 -1.80
C TRP A 116 -9.93 -1.50 -1.70
N PRO A 117 -8.84 -1.31 -0.93
CA PRO A 117 -8.34 0.03 -0.67
C PRO A 117 -7.64 0.57 -1.92
N SER A 118 -7.70 1.89 -2.06
CA SER A 118 -6.91 2.60 -3.05
C SER A 118 -5.79 3.32 -2.35
N PHE A 119 -4.56 2.98 -2.69
CA PHE A 119 -3.37 3.65 -2.20
C PHE A 119 -3.32 5.07 -2.76
N VAL A 120 -3.72 6.03 -1.94
CA VAL A 120 -3.80 7.46 -2.25
C VAL A 120 -2.96 8.22 -1.25
N ASN A 121 -2.17 9.15 -1.76
CA ASN A 121 -1.37 10.05 -0.95
C ASN A 121 -2.21 11.26 -0.56
N ASP A 122 -2.26 11.63 0.71
CA ASP A 122 -2.95 12.86 1.16
C ASP A 122 -2.01 14.07 1.17
N GLN A 123 -0.76 13.85 1.53
CA GLN A 123 0.28 14.87 1.66
C GLN A 123 1.63 14.30 1.22
N ALA A 124 2.55 15.18 0.87
CA ALA A 124 3.94 14.81 0.62
C ALA A 124 4.90 15.89 1.08
N VAL A 125 6.16 15.53 1.22
CA VAL A 125 7.29 16.45 1.38
C VAL A 125 8.20 16.23 0.19
N LEU A 126 8.46 17.29 -0.59
CA LEU A 126 9.39 17.23 -1.71
C LEU A 126 10.82 16.98 -1.22
N THR A 127 11.71 16.52 -2.10
CA THR A 127 13.15 16.40 -1.80
C THR A 127 13.78 17.73 -1.40
N SER A 128 13.21 18.86 -1.85
CA SER A 128 13.59 20.21 -1.41
C SER A 128 13.13 20.57 0.01
N GLY A 129 12.41 19.69 0.71
CA GLY A 129 11.81 19.93 2.02
C GLY A 129 10.46 20.69 1.97
N ARG A 130 10.02 21.14 0.80
CA ARG A 130 8.74 21.86 0.66
C ARG A 130 7.55 20.91 0.84
N PRO A 131 6.56 21.24 1.70
CA PRO A 131 5.38 20.42 1.88
C PRO A 131 4.37 20.60 0.73
N LEU A 132 3.84 19.50 0.22
CA LEU A 132 2.67 19.44 -0.66
C LEU A 132 1.44 19.04 0.17
N LYS A 133 0.56 20.01 0.42
CA LYS A 133 -0.65 19.81 1.25
C LYS A 133 -1.96 19.80 0.46
N ARG A 134 -1.93 20.24 -0.80
CA ARG A 134 -3.13 20.27 -1.65
C ARG A 134 -3.13 19.06 -2.55
N GLN A 135 -4.27 18.38 -2.63
CA GLN A 135 -4.45 17.17 -3.43
C GLN A 135 -3.95 17.34 -4.87
N VAL A 136 -4.27 18.45 -5.53
CA VAL A 136 -3.83 18.72 -6.91
C VAL A 136 -2.31 18.61 -7.08
N TRP A 137 -1.52 19.12 -6.13
CA TRP A 137 -0.06 19.07 -6.22
C TRP A 137 0.47 17.68 -5.92
N VAL A 138 -0.17 16.95 -5.00
CA VAL A 138 0.16 15.55 -4.72
C VAL A 138 -0.12 14.69 -5.96
N THR A 139 -1.27 14.90 -6.62
CA THR A 139 -1.62 14.21 -7.88
C THR A 139 -0.64 14.53 -9.00
N LEU A 140 -0.27 15.80 -9.19
CA LEU A 140 0.73 16.17 -10.19
C LEU A 140 2.10 15.53 -9.91
N SER A 141 2.49 15.43 -8.64
CA SER A 141 3.74 14.74 -8.27
C SER A 141 3.72 13.25 -8.63
N ALA A 142 2.55 12.61 -8.66
CA ALA A 142 2.42 11.20 -9.03
C ALA A 142 2.58 10.96 -10.54
N LEU A 143 2.48 11.99 -11.38
CA LEU A 143 2.67 11.86 -12.84
C LEU A 143 4.07 11.36 -13.22
N VAL A 144 5.07 11.57 -12.37
CA VAL A 144 6.42 11.01 -12.59
C VAL A 144 6.41 9.48 -12.68
N LEU A 145 5.42 8.82 -12.08
CA LEU A 145 5.26 7.36 -12.12
C LEU A 145 4.84 6.85 -13.51
N LEU A 146 4.44 7.73 -14.45
CA LEU A 146 4.25 7.36 -15.86
C LEU A 146 5.55 6.82 -16.49
N ALA A 147 6.71 7.13 -15.92
CA ALA A 147 7.98 6.56 -16.35
C ALA A 147 8.24 5.15 -15.79
N ALA A 148 7.55 4.72 -14.73
CA ALA A 148 7.80 3.44 -14.06
C ALA A 148 7.70 2.20 -14.97
N PRO A 149 6.75 2.12 -15.94
CA PRO A 149 6.69 0.96 -16.84
C PRO A 149 7.94 0.73 -17.68
N PHE A 150 8.72 1.78 -17.97
CA PHE A 150 9.98 1.66 -18.73
C PHE A 150 11.11 1.03 -17.92
N PHE A 151 10.96 0.94 -16.60
CA PHE A 151 11.92 0.34 -15.68
C PHE A 151 11.44 -1.01 -15.12
N ALA A 152 10.24 -1.44 -15.52
CA ALA A 152 9.64 -2.69 -15.08
C ALA A 152 10.47 -3.92 -15.52
N PRO A 153 10.43 -5.03 -14.76
CA PRO A 153 10.99 -6.30 -15.19
C PRO A 153 10.46 -6.74 -16.56
N ARG A 154 11.25 -7.53 -17.28
CA ARG A 154 10.86 -8.06 -18.60
C ARG A 154 9.50 -8.78 -18.50
N GLY A 155 8.56 -8.39 -19.37
CA GLY A 155 7.21 -8.95 -19.40
C GLY A 155 6.18 -8.24 -18.52
N GLU A 156 6.60 -7.32 -17.64
CA GLU A 156 5.70 -6.65 -16.67
C GLU A 156 5.23 -5.25 -17.11
N PHE A 157 5.57 -4.82 -18.32
CA PHE A 157 5.27 -3.47 -18.84
C PHE A 157 3.78 -3.13 -18.74
N LEU A 158 2.90 -3.97 -19.32
CA LEU A 158 1.46 -3.71 -19.33
C LEU A 158 0.86 -3.72 -17.92
N LYS A 159 1.38 -4.55 -17.02
CA LYS A 159 0.96 -4.56 -15.61
C LYS A 159 1.33 -3.24 -14.94
N HIS A 160 2.55 -2.75 -15.15
CA HIS A 160 3.00 -1.46 -14.62
C HIS A 160 2.18 -0.29 -15.16
N VAL A 161 1.89 -0.26 -16.47
CA VAL A 161 0.99 0.73 -17.07
C VAL A 161 -0.36 0.70 -16.37
N ARG A 162 -0.95 -0.49 -16.19
CA ARG A 162 -2.26 -0.65 -15.53
C ARG A 162 -2.25 -0.12 -14.11
N ILE A 163 -1.29 -0.51 -13.26
CA ILE A 163 -1.27 -0.08 -11.86
C ILE A 163 -1.00 1.43 -11.72
N VAL A 164 -0.20 2.02 -12.62
CA VAL A 164 0.06 3.47 -12.64
C VAL A 164 -1.20 4.23 -13.03
N LEU A 165 -1.89 3.82 -14.10
CA LEU A 165 -3.14 4.47 -14.53
C LEU A 165 -4.24 4.37 -13.46
N ILE A 166 -4.36 3.21 -12.81
CA ILE A 166 -5.29 3.03 -11.68
C ILE A 166 -4.93 3.96 -10.53
N HIS A 167 -3.65 4.05 -10.16
CA HIS A 167 -3.20 4.93 -9.09
C HIS A 167 -3.46 6.41 -9.43
N LEU A 168 -3.13 6.87 -10.64
CA LEU A 168 -3.40 8.24 -11.06
C LEU A 168 -4.89 8.57 -11.03
N LYS A 169 -5.74 7.65 -11.54
CA LYS A 169 -7.19 7.78 -11.46
C LYS A 169 -7.66 7.91 -10.01
N HIS A 170 -7.16 7.06 -9.11
CA HIS A 170 -7.55 7.09 -7.70
C HIS A 170 -7.05 8.34 -6.98
N GLN A 171 -5.81 8.75 -7.25
CA GLN A 171 -5.20 9.95 -6.70
C GLN A 171 -5.94 11.23 -7.12
N ALA A 172 -6.51 11.25 -8.33
CA ALA A 172 -7.31 12.37 -8.84
C ALA A 172 -8.76 12.37 -8.34
N LEU A 173 -9.41 11.20 -8.29
CA LEU A 173 -10.86 11.10 -8.09
C LEU A 173 -11.30 10.74 -6.67
N ARG A 174 -10.44 10.11 -5.86
CA ARG A 174 -10.81 9.72 -4.51
C ARG A 174 -10.31 10.77 -3.53
N PRO A 175 -11.18 11.30 -2.66
CA PRO A 175 -10.69 12.11 -1.55
C PRO A 175 -9.73 11.26 -0.71
N PRO A 176 -8.63 11.82 -0.21
CA PRO A 176 -7.81 11.12 0.78
C PRO A 176 -8.74 10.71 1.94
N PRO A 177 -8.63 9.49 2.48
CA PRO A 177 -9.52 9.08 3.56
C PRO A 177 -9.33 10.01 4.76
N ILE A 178 -10.35 10.82 5.02
CA ILE A 178 -10.38 11.79 6.14
C ILE A 178 -10.86 11.09 7.42
N THR A 179 -11.37 9.87 7.32
CA THR A 179 -12.07 9.22 8.42
C THR A 179 -11.42 7.88 8.74
N ALA A 180 -11.10 7.69 10.02
CA ALA A 180 -10.95 6.36 10.60
C ALA A 180 -12.22 5.56 10.26
N MET A 181 -12.07 4.43 9.58
CA MET A 181 -13.21 3.55 9.39
C MET A 181 -13.46 2.83 10.71
N PRO A 182 -14.70 2.79 11.21
CA PRO A 182 -14.99 2.12 12.47
C PRO A 182 -14.56 0.66 12.35
N ILE A 183 -13.84 0.19 13.39
CA ILE A 183 -13.56 -1.23 13.57
C ILE A 183 -14.92 -1.92 13.59
N SER A 184 -15.32 -2.55 12.49
CA SER A 184 -16.31 -3.60 12.60
C SER A 184 -15.57 -4.71 13.33
N SER A 185 -15.86 -4.89 14.63
CA SER A 185 -15.41 -6.08 15.34
C SER A 185 -15.81 -7.26 14.45
N PRO A 186 -14.90 -8.19 14.13
CA PRO A 186 -15.33 -9.39 13.43
C PRO A 186 -16.41 -9.99 14.32
N ARG A 187 -17.66 -10.04 13.82
CA ARG A 187 -18.77 -10.63 14.57
C ARG A 187 -18.29 -12.05 14.89
N ASN A 188 -18.10 -12.36 16.16
CA ASN A 188 -17.76 -13.69 16.73
C ASN A 188 -16.30 -13.92 17.21
N TRP A 189 -15.72 -13.02 18.00
CA TRP A 189 -14.58 -13.38 18.87
C TRP A 189 -15.08 -13.75 20.27
N ARG A 190 -15.43 -15.04 20.48
CA ARG A 190 -15.48 -15.65 21.82
C ARG A 190 -14.44 -16.78 21.86
N HIS A 191 -13.57 -16.67 22.86
CA HIS A 191 -12.63 -17.62 23.48
C HIS A 191 -12.30 -18.92 22.76
#